data_AF-A0A9E5LUR7-F1
#
_entry.id   AF-A0A9E5LUR7-F1
#
_cell.length_a   1.000
_cell.length_b   1.000
_cell.length_c   1.000
_cell.angle_alpha   90.00
_cell.angle_beta   90.00
_cell.angle_gamma   90.00
#
_symmetry.space_group_name_H-M   'P 1'
#
loop_
_entity.id
_entity.type
_entity.pdbx_description
1 polymer ?
#
loop_
_entity_poly.entity_id
_entity_poly.type
_entity_poly.pdbx_seq_one_letter_code
_entity_poly.pdbx_strand_id
1 'polypeptide(L)'
;MLTAHHDGSALYVSNRAPQLGEKVTLSVRVPKKDPARKLFIRILQDGEPIIYPMKKVRNTKVESWWQVKVEIVSPSTNYRFLLRNE
;
A
#
# COMPACT_ATOMS: atom_id res chain seq x y z
N MET A 1 15.88 -0.75 -14.76
CA MET A 1 16.07 -0.01 -13.49
C MET A 1 14.97 -0.42 -12.52
N LEU A 2 15.26 -0.82 -11.27
CA LEU A 2 14.20 -1.14 -10.28
C LEU A 2 13.30 0.08 -10.05
N THR A 3 11.98 -0.13 -10.06
CA THR A 3 10.93 0.86 -9.77
C THR A 3 10.20 0.49 -8.48
N ALA A 4 9.39 1.41 -7.96
CA ALA A 4 8.43 1.07 -6.91
C ALA A 4 7.52 -0.08 -7.37
N HIS A 5 7.23 -1.01 -6.46
CA HIS A 5 6.54 -2.25 -6.79
C HIS A 5 5.54 -2.67 -5.72
N HIS A 6 4.43 -3.19 -6.21
CA HIS A 6 3.38 -3.86 -5.46
C HIS A 6 2.72 -4.88 -6.41
N ASP A 7 2.32 -6.03 -5.89
CA ASP A 7 1.51 -7.02 -6.59
C ASP A 7 0.57 -7.74 -5.60
N GLY A 8 -0.21 -8.71 -6.08
CA GLY A 8 -1.14 -9.47 -5.25
C GLY A 8 -0.52 -10.61 -4.44
N SER A 9 0.80 -10.77 -4.38
CA SER A 9 1.43 -11.88 -3.64
C SER A 9 1.42 -11.66 -2.12
N ALA A 10 1.71 -12.71 -1.36
CA ALA A 10 1.75 -12.67 0.10
C ALA A 10 2.82 -11.71 0.67
N LEU A 11 3.80 -11.29 -0.13
CA LEU A 11 4.76 -10.26 0.26
C LEU A 11 4.12 -8.86 0.36
N TYR A 12 3.06 -8.61 -0.40
CA TYR A 12 2.47 -7.28 -0.56
C TYR A 12 1.03 -7.20 -0.07
N VAL A 13 0.32 -8.32 0.00
CA VAL A 13 -1.07 -8.40 0.46
C VAL A 13 -1.16 -9.50 1.53
N SER A 14 -1.43 -9.14 2.78
CA SER A 14 -1.42 -10.10 3.90
C SER A 14 -2.48 -11.19 3.80
N ASN A 15 -3.64 -10.87 3.23
CA ASN A 15 -4.69 -11.81 2.89
C ASN A 15 -5.29 -11.43 1.54
N ARG A 16 -5.21 -12.33 0.56
CA ARG A 16 -5.64 -12.11 -0.84
C ARG A 16 -7.13 -12.33 -1.05
N ALA A 17 -7.78 -13.02 -0.11
CA ALA A 17 -9.22 -13.28 -0.11
C ALA A 17 -9.80 -12.97 1.28
N PRO A 18 -9.77 -11.70 1.70
CA PRO A 18 -10.30 -11.26 2.99
C PRO A 18 -11.82 -11.38 3.05
N GLN A 19 -12.34 -11.60 4.24
CA GLN A 19 -13.78 -11.46 4.50
C GLN A 19 -14.15 -9.97 4.63
N LEU A 20 -15.43 -9.64 4.45
CA LEU A 20 -15.93 -8.29 4.74
C LEU A 20 -15.71 -7.95 6.23
N GLY A 21 -15.26 -6.73 6.51
CA GLY A 21 -14.85 -6.26 7.83
C GLY A 21 -13.44 -6.69 8.25
N GLU A 22 -12.77 -7.56 7.48
CA GLU A 22 -11.39 -7.96 7.79
C GLU A 22 -10.41 -6.81 7.47
N LYS A 23 -9.33 -6.72 8.26
CA LYS A 23 -8.25 -5.76 8.04
C LYS A 23 -7.09 -6.41 7.29
N VAL A 24 -6.83 -5.93 6.08
CA VAL A 24 -5.69 -6.35 5.24
C VAL A 24 -4.55 -5.36 5.37
N THR A 25 -3.32 -5.87 5.47
CA THR A 25 -2.10 -5.06 5.35
C THR A 25 -1.63 -5.07 3.90
N LEU A 26 -1.56 -3.88 3.31
CA LEU A 26 -1.03 -3.64 1.97
C LEU A 26 0.36 -3.05 2.09
N SER A 27 1.32 -3.63 1.37
CA SER A 27 2.73 -3.21 1.38
C SER A 27 3.17 -2.68 0.01
N VAL A 28 4.10 -1.73 -0.02
CA VAL A 28 4.77 -1.26 -1.24
C VAL A 28 6.27 -1.23 -1.00
N ARG A 29 7.04 -1.73 -1.97
CA ARG A 29 8.50 -1.66 -1.97
C ARG A 29 8.95 -0.49 -2.85
N VAL A 30 9.80 0.38 -2.32
CA VAL A 30 10.28 1.59 -3.00
C VAL A 30 11.82 1.59 -3.03
N PRO A 31 12.46 1.52 -4.21
CA PRO A 31 13.92 1.58 -4.34
C PRO A 31 14.50 2.86 -3.74
N LYS A 32 15.72 2.79 -3.19
CA LYS A 32 16.35 3.92 -2.47
C LYS A 32 16.56 5.17 -3.32
N LYS A 33 16.75 5.00 -4.63
CA LYS A 33 16.92 6.07 -5.61
C LYS A 33 15.62 6.82 -5.93
N ASP A 34 14.46 6.25 -5.57
CA ASP A 34 13.19 6.92 -5.75
C ASP A 34 13.10 8.09 -4.75
N PRO A 35 12.75 9.32 -5.20
CA PRO A 35 12.73 10.49 -4.35
C PRO A 35 11.58 10.50 -3.33
N ALA A 36 10.63 9.56 -3.39
CA ALA A 36 9.47 9.55 -2.52
C ALA A 36 9.84 9.63 -1.02
N ARG A 37 9.14 10.52 -0.31
CA ARG A 37 9.27 10.77 1.14
C ARG A 37 7.99 10.47 1.89
N LYS A 38 6.84 10.54 1.22
CA LYS A 38 5.53 10.18 1.77
C LYS A 38 4.80 9.27 0.80
N LEU A 39 4.17 8.23 1.33
CA LEU A 39 3.32 7.32 0.57
C LEU A 39 1.92 7.35 1.14
N PHE A 40 0.94 7.29 0.24
CA PHE A 40 -0.46 7.19 0.58
C PHE A 40 -1.10 6.08 -0.26
N ILE A 41 -2.19 5.54 0.25
CA ILE A 41 -3.12 4.75 -0.55
C ILE A 41 -4.41 5.56 -0.72
N ARG A 42 -4.91 5.64 -1.95
CA ARG A 42 -6.30 6.03 -2.22
C ARG A 42 -7.09 4.76 -2.48
N ILE A 43 -8.10 4.51 -1.67
CA ILE A 43 -8.93 3.31 -1.70
C ILE A 43 -10.41 3.73 -1.81
N LEU A 44 -11.20 3.01 -2.59
CA LEU A 44 -12.64 3.21 -2.62
C LEU A 44 -13.29 2.39 -1.51
N GLN A 45 -14.02 3.06 -0.62
CA GLN A 45 -14.81 2.48 0.44
C GLN A 45 -16.24 3.02 0.28
N ASP A 46 -17.19 2.11 0.04
CA ASP A 46 -18.60 2.44 -0.23
C ASP A 46 -18.81 3.50 -1.33
N GLY A 47 -18.00 3.42 -2.38
CA GLY A 47 -18.05 4.34 -3.53
C GLY A 47 -17.24 5.63 -3.34
N GLU A 48 -16.86 5.96 -2.11
CA GLU A 48 -16.13 7.18 -1.79
C GLU A 48 -14.61 6.95 -1.69
N PRO A 49 -13.78 7.87 -2.20
CA PRO A 49 -12.33 7.75 -2.10
C PRO A 49 -11.80 8.19 -0.75
N ILE A 50 -11.26 7.24 0.00
CA ILE A 50 -10.56 7.48 1.26
C ILE A 50 -9.05 7.44 1.03
N ILE A 51 -8.31 8.31 1.73
CA ILE A 51 -6.85 8.39 1.64
C ILE A 51 -6.25 8.04 3.00
N TYR A 52 -5.38 7.03 3.03
CA TYR A 52 -4.63 6.66 4.23
C TYR A 52 -3.13 6.92 4.03
N PRO A 53 -2.43 7.53 5.00
CA PRO A 53 -0.98 7.59 4.99
C PRO A 53 -0.40 6.20 5.23
N MET A 54 0.64 5.85 4.47
CA MET A 54 1.41 4.63 4.67
C MET A 54 2.58 4.88 5.61
N LYS A 55 2.91 3.88 6.43
CA LYS A 55 4.04 3.91 7.36
C LYS A 55 5.23 3.17 6.77
N LYS A 56 6.43 3.76 6.81
CA LYS A 56 7.66 3.06 6.47
C LYS A 56 7.99 2.08 7.60
N VAL A 57 7.99 0.78 7.30
CA VAL A 57 8.21 -0.30 8.28
C VAL A 57 9.59 -0.92 8.18
N ARG A 58 10.26 -0.77 7.03
CA ARG A 58 11.64 -1.24 6.82
C ARG A 58 12.37 -0.29 5.88
N ASN A 59 13.65 -0.09 6.15
CA ASN A 59 14.54 0.74 5.34
C ASN A 59 15.92 0.08 5.30
N THR A 60 16.38 -0.25 4.11
CA THR A 60 17.68 -0.89 3.86
C THR A 60 18.57 0.02 3.03
N LYS A 61 19.76 -0.46 2.66
CA LYS A 61 20.66 0.25 1.75
C LYS A 61 20.08 0.40 0.34
N VAL A 62 19.20 -0.50 -0.10
CA VAL A 62 18.72 -0.57 -1.49
C VAL A 62 17.25 -0.19 -1.66
N GLU A 63 16.44 -0.26 -0.60
CA GLU A 63 15.00 0.00 -0.67
C GLU A 63 14.34 0.27 0.69
N SER A 64 13.12 0.78 0.63
CA SER A 64 12.23 0.92 1.78
C SER A 64 10.92 0.19 1.53
N TRP A 65 10.31 -0.33 2.60
CA TRP A 65 9.00 -0.96 2.59
C TRP A 65 8.02 -0.12 3.39
N TRP A 66 6.85 0.10 2.81
CA TRP A 66 5.79 0.92 3.36
C TRP A 66 4.53 0.08 3.50
N GLN A 67 3.77 0.29 4.57
CA GLN A 67 2.58 -0.48 4.88
C GLN A 67 1.42 0.39 5.33
N VAL A 68 0.22 -0.09 5.04
CA VAL A 68 -1.04 0.45 5.56
C VAL A 68 -1.97 -0.71 5.87
N LYS A 69 -2.71 -0.60 6.98
CA LYS A 69 -3.75 -1.56 7.34
C LYS A 69 -5.10 -0.93 7.00
N VAL A 70 -5.86 -1.57 6.13
CA VAL A 70 -7.17 -1.09 5.65
C VAL A 70 -8.23 -2.13 5.93
N GLU A 71 -9.44 -1.68 6.25
CA GLU A 71 -10.60 -2.54 6.41
C GLU A 71 -11.30 -2.75 5.06
N ILE A 72 -11.67 -4.00 4.77
CA ILE A 72 -12.33 -4.38 3.52
C ILE A 72 -13.84 -4.30 3.73
N VAL A 73 -14.43 -3.20 3.26
CA VAL A 73 -15.86 -2.91 3.44
C VAL A 73 -16.72 -3.30 2.23
N SER A 74 -16.09 -3.65 1.10
CA SER A 74 -16.79 -4.00 -0.13
C SER A 74 -16.16 -5.23 -0.80
N PRO A 75 -16.95 -6.11 -1.46
CA PRO A 75 -16.44 -7.30 -2.13
C PRO A 75 -15.41 -7.01 -3.22
N SER A 76 -15.51 -5.83 -3.84
CA SER A 76 -14.49 -5.28 -4.73
C SER A 76 -13.90 -4.03 -4.11
N THR A 77 -12.60 -4.05 -3.88
CA THR A 77 -11.86 -2.96 -3.27
C THR A 77 -10.81 -2.45 -4.24
N ASN A 78 -11.10 -1.31 -4.88
CA ASN A 78 -10.16 -0.66 -5.78
C ASN A 78 -9.27 0.30 -5.02
N TYR A 79 -7.96 0.24 -5.26
CA TYR A 79 -7.00 1.16 -4.66
C TYR A 79 -5.83 1.47 -5.59
N ARG A 80 -5.13 2.56 -5.29
CA ARG A 80 -3.88 2.94 -5.93
C ARG A 80 -2.96 3.64 -4.95
N PHE A 81 -1.66 3.55 -5.20
CA PHE A 81 -0.64 4.20 -4.39
C PHE A 81 -0.29 5.57 -4.96
N LEU A 82 -0.02 6.52 -4.04
CA LEU A 82 0.48 7.84 -4.36
C LEU A 82 1.83 8.01 -3.68
N LEU A 83 2.88 8.19 -4.48
CA LEU A 83 4.23 8.48 -4.03
C LEU A 83 4.46 9.99 -4.16
N ARG A 84 4.87 10.63 -3.07
CA ARG A 84 5.13 12.07 -3.00
C ARG A 84 6.54 12.35 -2.48
N ASN A 85 7.19 13.33 -3.08
CA ASN A 85 8.52 13.77 -2.66
C ASN A 85 8.45 14.80 -1.52
N GLU A 86 7.27 15.39 -1.28
CA GLU A 86 6.96 16.37 -0.23
C GLU A 86 5.52 16.22 0.29
#